data_AF-A0A0L9VM09-F1
#
_entry.id   AF-A0A0L9VM09-F1
#
_cell.length_a   1.000
_cell.length_b   1.000
_cell.length_c   1.000
_cell.angle_alpha   90.00
_cell.angle_beta   90.00
_cell.angle_gamma   90.00
#
_symmetry.space_group_name_H-M   'P 1'
#
loop_
_entity.id
_entity.type
_entity.pdbx_description
1 polymer ?
#
loop_
_entity_poly.entity_id
_entity_poly.type
_entity_poly.pdbx_seq_one_letter_code
_entity_poly.pdbx_strand_id
1 'polypeptide(L)' 'MSRHPEVLWAQRSDKVYLTVALPDAKDVSVKCEPQGWFSFSASGVQDESYSFSLELYGSIEPE' A
#
# COMPACT_ATOMS: atom_id res chain seq x y z
N MET A 1 -13.32 -12.16 1.25
CA MET A 1 -13.39 -10.78 0.70
C MET A 1 -12.33 -9.98 1.44
N SER A 2 -11.42 -9.31 0.73
CA SER A 2 -10.41 -8.47 1.39
C SER A 2 -11.01 -7.12 1.76
N ARG A 3 -10.59 -6.58 2.89
CA ARG A 3 -10.97 -5.25 3.35
C ARG A 3 -10.02 -4.20 2.78
N HIS A 4 -10.54 -2.99 2.63
CA HIS A 4 -9.74 -1.83 2.27
C HIS A 4 -9.38 -1.08 3.55
N PRO A 5 -8.11 -1.00 3.95
CA PRO A 5 -7.71 -0.21 5.12
C PRO A 5 -7.83 1.28 4.83
N GLU A 6 -7.88 2.11 5.87
CA GLU A 6 -7.70 3.56 5.68
C GLU A 6 -6.24 3.83 5.25
N VAL A 7 -6.08 4.60 4.19
CA VAL A 7 -4.75 4.96 3.64
C VAL A 7 -4.63 6.47 3.59
N LEU A 8 -3.72 7.01 4.38
CA LEU A 8 -3.32 8.41 4.31
C LEU A 8 -2.10 8.55 3.43
N TRP A 9 -1.96 9.68 2.75
CA TRP A 9 -0.82 9.95 1.88
C TRP A 9 -0.21 11.32 2.12
N ALA A 10 1.08 11.43 1.88
CA ALA A 10 1.81 12.69 1.91
C ALA A 10 2.95 12.66 0.90
N GLN A 11 3.21 13.79 0.26
CA GLN A 11 4.28 13.92 -0.72
C GLN A 11 5.40 14.84 -0.21
N ARG A 12 6.63 14.50 -0.60
CA ARG A 12 7.84 15.33 -0.51
C ARG A 12 8.41 15.50 -1.92
N SER A 13 9.45 16.31 -2.05
CA SER A 13 10.09 16.59 -3.34
C SER A 13 10.62 15.34 -4.05
N ASP A 14 11.01 14.32 -3.29
CA ASP A 14 11.71 13.11 -3.75
C ASP A 14 10.90 11.82 -3.57
N LYS A 15 9.76 11.85 -2.85
CA LYS A 15 9.06 10.62 -2.44
C LYS A 15 7.61 10.84 -2.05
N VAL A 16 6.84 9.76 -2.13
CA VAL A 16 5.44 9.67 -1.65
C VAL A 16 5.39 8.69 -0.49
N TYR A 17 4.81 9.12 0.62
CA TYR A 17 4.54 8.28 1.79
C TYR A 17 3.10 7.82 1.76
N LEU A 18 2.89 6.52 1.96
CA LEU A 18 1.59 5.91 2.20
C LEU A 18 1.56 5.38 3.63
N THR A 19 0.59 5.83 4.43
CA THR A 19 0.36 5.36 5.79
C THR A 19 -0.89 4.50 5.79
N VAL A 20 -0.71 3.20 6.01
CA VAL A 20 -1.80 2.21 6.01
C VAL A 20 -2.23 1.97 7.46
N ALA A 21 -3.47 2.30 7.80
CA ALA A 21 -4.03 2.08 9.13
C ALA A 21 -4.43 0.61 9.31
N LEU A 22 -3.44 -0.24 9.61
CA LEU A 22 -3.63 -1.67 9.85
C LEU A 22 -2.88 -2.12 11.10
N PRO A 23 -3.57 -2.35 12.23
CA PRO A 23 -2.95 -2.90 13.43
C PRO A 23 -2.55 -4.36 13.24
N ASP A 24 -1.41 -4.75 13.84
CA ASP A 24 -0.87 -6.12 13.82
C ASP A 24 -0.76 -6.75 12.43
N ALA A 25 -0.33 -5.96 11.44
CA ALA A 25 -0.15 -6.41 10.07
C ALA A 25 0.87 -7.56 9.98
N LYS A 26 0.45 -8.65 9.31
CA LYS A 26 1.23 -9.86 9.01
C LYS A 26 1.23 -10.10 7.51
N ASP A 27 2.18 -10.90 7.04
CA ASP A 27 2.29 -11.31 5.63
C ASP A 27 2.22 -10.14 4.64
N VAL A 28 2.87 -9.03 5.02
CA VAL A 28 2.84 -7.79 4.23
C VAL A 28 3.55 -8.03 2.90
N SER A 29 2.82 -7.81 1.81
CA SER A 29 3.31 -7.86 0.45
C SER A 29 3.02 -6.53 -0.24
N VAL A 30 4.08 -5.93 -0.77
CA VAL A 30 4.02 -4.67 -1.52
C VAL A 30 4.61 -4.93 -2.89
N LYS A 31 3.91 -4.48 -3.93
CA LYS A 31 4.35 -4.53 -5.32
C LYS A 31 4.28 -3.14 -5.90
N CYS A 32 5.40 -2.69 -6.46
CA CYS A 32 5.54 -1.39 -7.08
C CYS A 32 6.07 -1.61 -8.50
N GLU A 33 5.33 -1.13 -9.49
CA GLU A 33 5.72 -1.18 -10.88
C GLU A 33 6.20 0.21 -11.34
N PRO A 34 7.24 0.29 -12.20
CA PRO A 34 7.77 1.56 -12.69
C PRO A 34 6.74 2.43 -13.44
N GLN A 35 5.70 1.81 -14.00
CA GLN A 35 4.59 2.50 -14.66
C GLN A 35 3.62 3.22 -13.69
N GLY A 36 3.93 3.28 -12.39
CA GLY A 36 3.09 3.96 -11.40
C GLY A 36 2.04 3.04 -10.76
N TRP A 37 2.14 1.73 -10.91
CA TRP A 37 1.21 0.80 -10.26
C TRP A 37 1.72 0.38 -8.89
N PHE A 38 0.94 0.62 -7.85
CA PHE A 38 1.23 0.21 -6.48
C PHE A 38 0.16 -0.78 -6.01
N SER A 39 0.56 -1.86 -5.36
CA SER A 39 -0.35 -2.81 -4.75
C SER A 39 0.16 -3.25 -3.39
N PHE A 40 -0.75 -3.28 -2.42
CA PHE A 40 -0.51 -3.71 -1.06
C PHE A 40 -1.49 -4.82 -0.70
N SER A 41 -0.97 -5.83 0.00
CA SER A 41 -1.79 -6.82 0.69
C SER A 41 -1.15 -7.21 2.02
N ALA A 42 -1.97 -7.46 3.03
CA ALA A 42 -1.54 -7.94 4.34
C ALA A 42 -2.69 -8.69 5.05
N SER A 43 -2.33 -9.46 6.06
CA SER A 43 -3.25 -10.08 7.02
C SER A 43 -3.30 -9.23 8.30
N GLY A 44 -4.48 -8.87 8.77
CA GLY A 44 -4.68 -8.15 10.02
C GLY A 44 -4.95 -9.07 11.21
N VAL A 45 -5.46 -8.47 12.28
CA VAL A 45 -5.99 -9.21 13.44
C VAL A 45 -7.07 -10.20 12.99
N GLN A 46 -7.08 -11.41 13.56
CA GLN A 46 -8.01 -12.50 13.21
C GLN A 46 -7.89 -13.02 11.76
N ASP A 47 -6.70 -12.93 11.14
CA ASP A 47 -6.43 -13.38 9.77
C ASP A 47 -7.35 -12.72 8.72
N GLU A 48 -7.83 -11.52 9.03
CA GLU A 48 -8.58 -10.71 8.08
C GLU A 48 -7.66 -10.23 6.96
N SER A 49 -8.02 -10.53 5.72
CA SER A 49 -7.24 -10.06 4.56
C SER A 49 -7.53 -8.59 4.27
N TYR A 50 -6.47 -7.79 4.12
CA TYR A 50 -6.52 -6.40 3.68
C TYR A 50 -5.75 -6.26 2.37
N SER A 51 -6.31 -5.54 1.41
CA SER A 51 -5.60 -5.21 0.18
C SER A 51 -6.11 -3.93 -0.47
N PHE A 52 -5.20 -3.24 -1.16
CA PHE A 52 -5.53 -2.11 -2.02
C PHE A 52 -4.52 -1.95 -3.14
N SER A 53 -4.92 -1.26 -4.20
CA SER A 53 -4.04 -0.87 -5.29
C SER A 53 -4.26 0.60 -5.61
N LEU A 54 -3.20 1.27 -6.06
CA LEU A 54 -3.19 2.66 -6.47
C LEU A 54 -2.52 2.75 -7.84
N GLU A 55 -3.12 3.55 -8.72
CA GLU A 55 -2.51 3.99 -9.96
C GLU A 55 -2.00 5.41 -9.75
N LEU A 56 -0.69 5.56 -9.71
CA LEU A 56 0.00 6.82 -9.49
C LEU A 56 0.13 7.56 -10.82
N TYR A 57 -0.02 8.88 -10.75
CA TYR A 57 0.06 9.74 -11.93
C TYR A 57 1.43 9.72 -12.62
N GLY A 58 2.50 9.57 -11.84
CA GLY A 58 3.87 9.54 -12.34
C GLY A 58 4.54 8.19 -12.10
N SER A 59 5.66 7.97 -12.78
CA SER A 59 6.54 6.85 -12.52
C SER A 59 7.07 6.90 -11.10
N ILE A 60 7.17 5.72 -10.48
CA ILE A 60 7.83 5.52 -9.20
C ILE A 60 9.04 4.63 -9.39
N GLU A 61 10.09 4.89 -8.65
CA GLU A 61 11.21 3.96 -8.53
C GLU A 61 10.94 3.05 -7.33
N PRO A 62 10.70 1.74 -7.53
CA PRO A 62 10.79 0.79 -6.43
C PRO A 62 12.25 0.77 -5.93
N GLU A 63 12.44 0.81 -4.60
CA GLU A 63 13.78 0.66 -3.99
C GLU A 63 14.38 -0.73 -4.29
#